data_AF-A0A949H7I9-F1
#
_entry.id   AF-A0A949H7I9-F1
#
_cell.length_a   1.000
_cell.length_b   1.000
_cell.length_c   1.000
_cell.angle_alpha   90.00
_cell.angle_beta   90.00
_cell.angle_gamma   90.00
#
_symmetry.space_group_name_H-M   'P 1'
#
loop_
_entity.id
_entity.type
_entity.pdbx_description
1 polymer ?
#
loop_
_entity_poly.entity_id
_entity_poly.type
_entity_poly.pdbx_seq_one_letter_code
_entity_poly.pdbx_strand_id
1 'polypeptide(L)'
;MTASTIAVLLASTKVWWYVSRSAGIVAWALCAASVLWGMALATRALGRNPTAPWLLDLHRFLGGLAVTFVGIHMVSLMLDPFVRFTVGDLLVPFASTQYRPGAVAWGVVAFYLLL
;
A
#
# COMPACT_ATOMS: atom_id res chain seq x y z
N MET A 1 28.10 13.24 13.52
CA MET A 1 26.67 13.57 13.29
C MET A 1 25.84 12.55 14.05
N THR A 2 25.04 12.97 15.03
CA THR A 2 24.28 12.03 15.88
C THR A 2 23.00 11.56 15.15
N ALA A 3 22.49 10.38 15.50
CA ALA A 3 21.28 9.81 14.89
C ALA A 3 20.07 10.76 14.98
N SER A 4 20.03 11.59 16.03
CA SER A 4 19.03 12.62 16.25
C SER A 4 19.05 13.72 15.19
N THR A 5 20.24 14.12 14.70
CA THR A 5 20.37 15.11 13.63
C THR A 5 19.92 14.55 12.28
N ILE A 6 20.19 13.27 11.99
CA ILE A 6 19.68 12.60 10.78
C ILE A 6 18.15 12.49 10.83
N ALA A 7 17.58 12.09 11.96
CA ALA A 7 16.14 12.04 12.15
C ALA A 7 15.47 13.41 11.97
N VAL A 8 16.09 14.48 12.50
CA VAL A 8 15.62 15.86 12.33
C VAL A 8 15.76 16.34 10.87
N LEU A 9 16.83 15.98 10.16
CA LEU A 9 17.00 16.32 8.74
C LEU A 9 16.00 15.58 7.83
N LEU A 10 15.71 14.32 8.12
CA LEU A 10 14.68 13.52 7.44
C LEU A 10 13.25 14.01 7.76
N ALA A 11 13.04 14.62 8.93
CA ALA A 11 11.77 15.26 9.29
C ALA A 11 11.65 16.69 8.74
N SER A 12 12.77 17.42 8.60
CA SER A 12 12.83 18.77 8.01
C SER A 12 12.64 18.74 6.50
N THR A 13 13.03 17.64 5.85
CA THR A 13 12.67 17.33 4.47
C THR A 13 11.33 16.62 4.47
N LYS A 14 10.40 16.96 3.57
CA LYS A 14 9.06 16.34 3.47
C LYS A 14 9.13 14.88 2.95
N VAL A 15 10.16 14.12 3.32
CA VAL A 15 10.44 12.78 2.80
C VAL A 15 9.29 11.83 3.11
N TRP A 16 8.85 11.73 4.35
CA TRP A 16 7.74 10.86 4.73
C TRP A 16 6.42 11.24 4.04
N TRP A 17 6.22 12.54 3.81
CA TRP A 17 5.09 13.07 3.06
C TRP A 17 5.11 12.63 1.58
N TYR A 18 6.29 12.60 0.94
CA TYR A 18 6.45 12.13 -0.44
C TYR A 18 6.38 10.61 -0.51
N VAL A 19 7.04 9.90 0.41
CA VAL A 19 7.07 8.42 0.47
C VAL A 19 5.67 7.86 0.70
N SER A 20 4.91 8.41 1.64
CA SER A 20 3.53 7.95 1.90
C SER A 20 2.64 8.11 0.67
N ARG A 21 2.73 9.24 -0.03
CA ARG A 21 1.95 9.48 -1.25
C ARG A 21 2.38 8.60 -2.41
N SER A 22 3.67 8.52 -2.69
CA SER A 22 4.18 7.71 -3.79
C SER A 22 3.90 6.23 -3.56
N ALA A 23 4.14 5.72 -2.35
CA ALA A 23 3.87 4.34 -2.00
C ALA A 23 2.38 4.00 -2.10
N GLY A 24 1.48 4.90 -1.67
CA GLY A 24 0.03 4.71 -1.81
C GLY A 24 -0.43 4.66 -3.27
N ILE A 25 0.07 5.57 -4.11
CA ILE A 25 -0.26 5.59 -5.56
C ILE A 25 0.27 4.33 -6.26
N VAL A 26 1.51 3.92 -5.95
CA VAL A 26 2.11 2.71 -6.53
C VAL A 26 1.38 1.45 -6.06
N ALA A 27 1.02 1.36 -4.77
CA ALA A 27 0.21 0.26 -4.25
C ALA A 27 -1.13 0.13 -4.98
N TRP A 28 -1.83 1.25 -5.18
CA TRP A 28 -3.09 1.28 -5.92
C TRP A 28 -2.90 0.82 -7.38
N ALA A 29 -1.87 1.32 -8.06
CA ALA A 29 -1.59 0.95 -9.45
C ALA A 29 -1.23 -0.55 -9.60
N LEU A 30 -0.41 -1.08 -8.69
CA LEU A 30 -0.05 -2.51 -8.68
C LEU A 30 -1.26 -3.41 -8.39
N CYS A 31 -2.11 -3.01 -7.44
CA CYS A 31 -3.34 -3.73 -7.11
C CYS A 31 -4.30 -3.73 -8.31
N ALA A 32 -4.53 -2.57 -8.93
CA ALA A 32 -5.36 -2.46 -10.13
C ALA A 32 -4.81 -3.31 -11.28
N ALA A 33 -3.50 -3.27 -11.54
CA ALA A 33 -2.85 -4.10 -12.54
C ALA A 33 -3.03 -5.59 -12.24
N SER A 34 -2.88 -6.01 -10.98
CA SER A 34 -3.11 -7.39 -10.54
C SER A 34 -4.54 -7.85 -10.82
N VAL A 35 -5.55 -7.02 -10.50
CA VAL A 35 -6.97 -7.31 -10.74
C VAL A 35 -7.26 -7.43 -12.23
N LEU A 36 -6.84 -6.44 -13.04
CA LEU A 36 -7.05 -6.46 -14.49
C LEU A 36 -6.38 -7.69 -15.14
N TRP A 37 -5.18 -8.02 -14.68
CA TRP A 37 -4.47 -9.21 -15.15
C TRP A 37 -5.17 -10.50 -14.74
N GLY A 38 -5.65 -10.60 -13.50
CA GLY A 38 -6.45 -11.73 -13.02
C GLY A 38 -7.75 -11.90 -13.81
N MET A 39 -8.43 -10.80 -14.14
CA MET A 39 -9.62 -10.81 -15.00
C MET A 39 -9.30 -11.29 -16.42
N ALA A 40 -8.19 -10.84 -17.01
CA ALA A 40 -7.75 -11.31 -18.33
C ALA A 40 -7.48 -12.82 -18.35
N LEU A 41 -6.95 -13.37 -17.26
CA LEU A 41 -6.75 -14.82 -17.10
C LEU A 41 -8.09 -15.56 -16.92
N ALA A 42 -8.96 -15.08 -16.04
CA ALA A 42 -10.24 -15.72 -15.75
C ALA A 42 -11.18 -15.76 -16.97
N THR A 43 -11.17 -14.70 -17.78
CA THR A 43 -12.00 -14.58 -18.99
C THR A 43 -11.37 -15.20 -20.23
N ARG A 44 -10.13 -15.73 -20.14
CA ARG A 44 -9.36 -16.25 -21.29
C ARG A 44 -9.17 -15.21 -22.40
N ALA A 45 -9.11 -13.92 -22.04
CA ALA A 45 -8.88 -12.82 -22.99
C ALA A 45 -7.52 -12.94 -23.70
N LEU A 46 -6.56 -13.63 -23.06
CA LEU A 46 -5.22 -13.91 -23.58
C LEU A 46 -5.14 -15.17 -24.48
N GLY A 47 -6.28 -15.81 -24.77
CA GLY A 47 -6.38 -17.03 -25.59
C GLY A 47 -7.00 -18.20 -24.84
N ARG A 48 -7.60 -19.15 -25.59
CA ARG A 48 -8.32 -20.31 -25.00
C ARG A 48 -7.40 -21.27 -24.23
N ASN A 49 -6.13 -21.36 -24.59
CA ASN A 49 -5.17 -22.27 -23.97
C ASN A 49 -3.78 -21.62 -23.85
N PRO A 50 -3.60 -20.66 -22.94
CA PRO A 50 -2.30 -20.03 -22.76
C PRO A 50 -1.33 -21.06 -22.17
N THR A 51 -0.36 -21.51 -22.96
CA THR A 51 0.68 -22.49 -22.58
C THR A 51 1.78 -21.86 -21.72
N ALA A 52 1.50 -20.74 -21.07
CA ALA A 52 2.46 -19.84 -20.44
C ALA A 52 2.27 -19.78 -18.92
N PRO A 53 3.01 -20.58 -18.13
CA PRO A 53 2.93 -20.57 -16.66
C PRO A 53 3.21 -19.19 -16.05
N TRP A 54 4.07 -18.40 -16.70
CA TRP A 54 4.47 -17.06 -16.26
C TRP A 54 3.29 -16.09 -16.12
N LEU A 55 2.16 -16.34 -16.78
CA LEU A 55 0.98 -15.49 -16.67
C LEU A 55 0.44 -15.48 -15.24
N LEU A 56 0.35 -16.65 -14.60
CA LEU A 56 -0.07 -16.75 -13.20
C LEU A 56 1.02 -16.21 -12.26
N ASP A 57 2.28 -16.43 -12.59
CA ASP A 57 3.40 -15.92 -11.80
C ASP A 57 3.42 -14.38 -11.80
N LEU A 58 3.09 -13.74 -12.92
CA LEU A 58 2.95 -12.29 -12.98
C LEU A 58 1.82 -11.77 -12.09
N HIS A 59 0.66 -12.44 -12.06
CA HIS A 59 -0.44 -12.08 -11.14
C HIS A 59 0.04 -12.11 -9.68
N ARG A 60 0.72 -13.21 -9.30
CA ARG A 60 1.26 -13.41 -7.95
C ARG A 60 2.32 -12.36 -7.61
N PHE A 61 3.20 -12.04 -8.55
CA PHE A 61 4.25 -11.05 -8.37
C PHE A 61 3.67 -9.63 -8.19
N LEU A 62 2.70 -9.24 -9.01
CA LEU A 62 2.00 -7.96 -8.88
C LEU A 62 1.26 -7.85 -7.54
N GLY A 63 0.58 -8.92 -7.12
CA GLY A 63 -0.07 -9.00 -5.81
C GLY A 63 0.92 -8.86 -4.65
N GLY A 64 2.06 -9.57 -4.69
CA GLY A 64 3.11 -9.47 -3.68
C GLY A 64 3.74 -8.07 -3.60
N LEU A 65 3.96 -7.41 -4.74
CA LEU A 65 4.40 -6.02 -4.78
C LEU A 65 3.36 -5.07 -4.20
N ALA A 66 2.06 -5.27 -4.50
CA ALA A 66 0.98 -4.46 -3.93
C ALA A 66 0.98 -4.54 -2.39
N VAL A 67 1.04 -5.75 -1.81
CA VAL A 67 1.15 -5.97 -0.35
C VAL A 67 2.38 -5.25 0.22
N THR A 68 3.53 -5.40 -0.44
CA THR A 68 4.78 -4.76 -0.02
C THR A 68 4.65 -3.23 0.02
N PHE A 69 4.11 -2.62 -1.04
CA PHE A 69 3.94 -1.17 -1.11
C PHE A 69 2.87 -0.64 -0.16
N VAL A 70 1.82 -1.41 0.13
CA VAL A 70 0.87 -1.09 1.22
C VAL A 70 1.59 -1.09 2.57
N GLY A 71 2.46 -2.08 2.83
CA GLY A 71 3.29 -2.10 4.03
C GLY A 71 4.18 -0.86 4.15
N ILE A 72 4.86 -0.46 3.06
CA ILE A 72 5.66 0.78 3.01
C ILE A 72 4.79 2.00 3.27
N HIS A 73 3.60 2.07 2.66
CA HIS A 73 2.64 3.15 2.88
C HIS A 73 2.25 3.26 4.36
N MET A 74 1.84 2.16 5.00
CA MET A 74 1.47 2.13 6.42
C MET A 74 2.63 2.56 7.33
N VAL A 75 3.83 2.01 7.14
CA VAL A 75 5.01 2.37 7.93
C VAL A 75 5.34 3.86 7.77
N SER A 76 5.27 4.38 6.54
CA SER A 76 5.54 5.80 6.28
C SER A 76 4.50 6.73 6.93
N LEU A 77 3.23 6.32 7.04
CA LEU A 77 2.20 7.08 7.76
C LEU A 77 2.50 7.18 9.26
N MET A 78 3.05 6.13 9.86
CA MET A 78 3.46 6.15 11.27
C MET A 78 4.67 7.05 11.52
N LEU A 79 5.54 7.18 10.52
CA LEU A 79 6.74 8.01 10.59
C LEU A 79 6.48 9.48 10.22
N ASP A 80 5.28 9.80 9.70
CA ASP A 80 4.90 11.18 9.38
C ASP A 80 4.59 11.98 10.68
N PRO A 81 5.36 13.05 10.97
CA PRO A 81 5.17 13.85 12.18
C PRO A 81 3.90 14.71 12.17
N PHE A 82 3.22 14.84 11.02
CA PHE A 82 2.04 15.71 10.88
C PHE A 82 0.79 15.11 11.52
N VAL A 83 0.46 13.85 11.22
CA VAL A 83 -0.75 13.17 11.74
C VAL A 83 -0.43 12.24 12.92
N ARG A 84 0.79 11.70 12.99
CA ARG A 84 1.24 10.77 14.05
C ARG A 84 0.32 9.56 14.25
N PHE A 85 0.19 8.73 13.22
CA PHE A 85 -0.59 7.50 13.30
C PHE A 85 0.05 6.45 14.23
N THR A 86 -0.79 5.78 15.03
CA THR A 86 -0.41 4.62 15.84
C THR A 86 -0.76 3.30 15.13
N VAL A 87 -0.25 2.18 15.65
CA VAL A 87 -0.61 0.84 15.14
C VAL A 87 -2.11 0.59 15.25
N GLY A 88 -2.76 1.05 16.32
CA GLY A 88 -4.21 0.91 16.51
C GLY A 88 -5.01 1.64 15.43
N ASP A 89 -4.57 2.85 15.04
CA ASP A 89 -5.23 3.65 14.02
C ASP A 89 -5.23 2.99 12.63
N LEU A 90 -4.21 2.17 12.34
CA LEU A 90 -4.01 1.52 11.05
C LEU A 90 -4.56 0.08 11.01
N LEU A 91 -4.83 -0.52 12.16
CA LEU A 91 -5.30 -1.89 12.27
C LEU A 91 -6.68 -2.04 12.89
N VAL A 92 -7.32 -0.97 13.36
CA VAL A 92 -8.69 -1.04 13.90
C VAL A 92 -9.54 0.00 13.19
N PRO A 93 -10.61 -0.42 12.47
CA PRO A 93 -11.52 0.53 11.84
C PRO A 93 -12.08 1.53 12.86
N PHE A 94 -12.12 2.80 12.47
CA PHE A 94 -12.60 3.93 13.30
C PHE A 94 -11.77 4.27 14.55
N ALA A 95 -10.60 3.66 14.76
CA ALA A 95 -9.73 4.03 15.89
C ALA A 95 -9.11 5.43 15.74
N SER A 96 -8.83 5.88 14.50
CA SER A 96 -8.33 7.23 14.20
C SER A 96 -9.41 8.30 14.37
N THR A 97 -9.74 8.63 15.61
CA THR A 97 -10.78 9.63 15.95
C THR A 97 -10.37 11.06 15.59
N GLN A 98 -9.06 11.35 15.55
CA GLN A 98 -8.53 12.70 15.31
C GLN A 98 -8.36 13.05 13.84
N TYR A 99 -8.26 12.05 12.95
CA TYR A 99 -8.01 12.28 11.53
C TYR A 99 -8.85 11.37 10.64
N ARG A 100 -9.87 11.97 9.99
CA ARG A 100 -10.74 11.39 8.95
C ARG A 100 -11.12 9.91 9.22
N PRO A 101 -11.80 9.60 10.35
CA PRO A 101 -12.04 8.23 10.81
C PRO A 101 -12.70 7.34 9.76
N GLY A 102 -13.67 7.85 8.99
CA GLY A 102 -14.33 7.07 7.95
C GLY A 102 -13.41 6.69 6.79
N ALA A 103 -12.56 7.60 6.32
CA ALA A 103 -11.63 7.32 5.22
C ALA A 103 -10.54 6.32 5.66
N VAL A 104 -10.01 6.48 6.88
CA VAL A 104 -9.04 5.55 7.45
C VAL A 104 -9.67 4.17 7.63
N ALA A 105 -10.90 4.08 8.16
CA ALA A 105 -11.60 2.81 8.33
C ALA A 105 -11.73 2.02 7.02
N TRP A 106 -12.08 2.69 5.91
CA TRP A 106 -12.12 2.03 4.59
C TRP A 106 -10.75 1.53 4.13
N GLY A 107 -9.67 2.26 4.45
CA GLY A 107 -8.30 1.81 4.22
C GLY A 107 -7.96 0.54 5.01
N VAL A 108 -8.35 0.48 6.29
CA VAL A 108 -8.15 -0.71 7.14
C VAL A 108 -8.91 -1.92 6.60
N VAL A 109 -10.18 -1.74 6.21
CA VAL A 109 -10.98 -2.81 5.61
C VAL A 109 -10.36 -3.28 4.29
N ALA A 110 -9.91 -2.35 3.43
CA ALA A 110 -9.24 -2.71 2.18
C ALA A 110 -7.93 -3.47 2.41
N PHE A 111 -7.17 -3.11 3.45
CA PHE A 111 -5.97 -3.84 3.86
C PHE A 111 -6.30 -5.27 4.30
N TYR A 112 -7.37 -5.49 5.06
CA TYR A 112 -7.79 -6.84 5.43
C TYR A 112 -8.21 -7.69 4.22
N LEU A 113 -8.86 -7.09 3.21
CA LEU A 113 -9.27 -7.81 2.00
C LEU A 113 -8.09 -8.13 1.07
N LEU A 114 -6.98 -7.40 1.21
CA LEU A 114 -5.78 -7.61 0.42
C LEU A 114 -4.92 -8.77 0.95
N LEU A 115 -5.01 -9.06 2.25
CA LEU A 115 -4.31 -10.17 2.92
C LEU A 115 -5.05 -11.50 2.77
#